data_AF-A0A7X8ZZ36-F1
#
_entry.id   AF-A0A7X8ZZ36-F1
#
_cell.length_a   1.000
_cell.length_b   1.000
_cell.length_c   1.000
_cell.angle_alpha   90.00
_cell.angle_beta   90.00
_cell.angle_gamma   90.00
#
_symmetry.space_group_name_H-M   'P 1'
#
loop_
_entity.id
_entity.type
_entity.pdbx_description
1 polymer ?
#
loop_
_entity_poly.entity_id
_entity_poly.type
_entity_poly.pdbx_seq_one_letter_code
_entity_poly.pdbx_strand_id
1 'polypeptide(L)'
;MSDKLHTLENSLHEIVRGYPFPVHWQVRDLATRQTVGEGEHEVLGAFSTRKVSVLLACLTLVKSGKLALDDTYVIDDELKDGVQAGIMRHLSSGIELSLRDHLAQMMITSDNICTQIVFRAIGEVTGDALQWVNDYCVQVGMRDSLHREIFPRSAELEWSHSIESMTVTSAHDQALILEWLARGSRHQEDAAFLGLTTQLCDTAIKLLSNLLTPMLGASLDWGHFAEKNGRGIRGLSQVGLLLDAADQPVASVAVFADSIPVEYRDGTPGRMRAQEMFVEFGKAIESFYLDTNHVDAMKRQVVEPDYWGQEFGDLLYAVEGGRAVHDDMVFTFSGVGKLFFACTLAELESITPGVFDDRLDIREHHRLNAYTGSLLHLSGSMRVTVDDAMHLMIGSGDGAATMALLEYFTARGIDIVEHGRRYVASLNSTTITGVEERSSGEGFTGTTTAADLLTVLRRVIEDDGRVKQWMSSVFEPDGLANALPGYGPHTVEHWTVSGWGRVRDYHKYQGRTSVLIIDRPRGPVGLAAHAPIGTQDVSVKFGSLGLAAYLRES
;
A
#
# COMPACT_ATOMS: atom_id res chain seq x y z
N MET A 1 -26.94 3.39 -25.43
CA MET A 1 -26.44 2.74 -24.21
C MET A 1 -27.33 1.54 -23.94
N SER A 2 -26.77 0.38 -23.59
CA SER A 2 -27.57 -0.79 -23.18
C SER A 2 -28.32 -0.48 -21.89
N ASP A 3 -29.55 -1.00 -21.72
CA ASP A 3 -30.32 -0.89 -20.46
C ASP A 3 -29.51 -1.37 -19.24
N LYS A 4 -28.61 -2.34 -19.44
CA LYS A 4 -27.71 -2.84 -18.39
C LYS A 4 -26.68 -1.81 -17.93
N LEU A 5 -26.02 -1.12 -18.86
CA LEU A 5 -24.97 -0.15 -18.49
C LEU A 5 -25.57 1.07 -17.76
N HIS A 6 -26.83 1.41 -18.06
CA HIS A 6 -27.57 2.40 -17.30
C HIS A 6 -27.89 1.95 -15.86
N THR A 7 -28.12 0.65 -15.63
CA THR A 7 -28.24 0.11 -14.26
C THR A 7 -26.94 0.26 -13.47
N LEU A 8 -25.80 -0.05 -14.09
CA LEU A 8 -24.48 0.16 -13.47
C LEU A 8 -24.27 1.63 -13.12
N GLU A 9 -24.48 2.53 -14.09
CA GLU A 9 -24.35 3.97 -13.90
C GLU A 9 -25.18 4.48 -12.72
N ASN A 10 -26.45 4.07 -12.62
CA ASN A 10 -27.32 4.46 -11.51
C ASN A 10 -26.82 3.95 -10.15
N SER A 11 -26.31 2.70 -10.10
CA SER A 11 -25.73 2.14 -8.87
C SER A 11 -24.48 2.89 -8.44
N LEU A 12 -23.60 3.24 -9.39
CA LEU A 12 -22.39 4.01 -9.10
C LEU A 12 -22.73 5.45 -8.67
N HIS A 13 -23.72 6.09 -9.31
CA HIS A 13 -24.24 7.38 -8.87
C HIS A 13 -24.78 7.35 -7.44
N GLU A 14 -25.48 6.27 -7.05
CA GLU A 14 -25.98 6.12 -5.68
C GLU A 14 -24.84 6.02 -4.66
N ILE A 15 -23.80 5.24 -4.98
CA ILE A 15 -22.60 5.12 -4.13
C ILE A 15 -21.95 6.50 -3.96
N VAL A 16 -21.58 7.18 -5.05
CA VAL A 16 -20.81 8.45 -4.95
C VAL A 16 -21.61 9.57 -4.29
N ARG A 17 -22.93 9.65 -4.50
CA ARG A 17 -23.81 10.61 -3.80
C ARG A 17 -23.93 10.34 -2.30
N GLY A 18 -23.59 9.12 -1.87
CA GLY A 18 -23.51 8.73 -0.45
C GLY A 18 -22.34 9.37 0.30
N TYR A 19 -21.43 10.05 -0.42
CA TYR A 19 -20.24 10.69 0.12
C TYR A 19 -20.24 12.21 -0.13
N PRO A 20 -19.89 13.03 0.88
CA PRO A 20 -20.00 14.49 0.83
C PRO A 20 -18.74 15.17 0.27
N PHE A 21 -18.12 14.59 -0.76
CA PHE A 21 -17.01 15.20 -1.51
C PHE A 21 -17.20 14.96 -3.01
N PRO A 22 -16.64 15.83 -3.88
CA PRO A 22 -16.66 15.59 -5.33
C PRO A 22 -16.00 14.26 -5.72
N VAL A 23 -16.66 13.52 -6.60
CA VAL A 23 -16.14 12.29 -7.19
C VAL A 23 -16.25 12.37 -8.70
N HIS A 24 -15.14 12.16 -9.38
CA HIS A 24 -15.02 12.18 -10.83
C HIS A 24 -14.61 10.79 -11.30
N TRP A 25 -15.36 10.19 -12.21
CA TRP A 25 -15.13 8.79 -12.55
C TRP A 25 -15.55 8.43 -13.97
N GLN A 26 -14.95 7.35 -14.48
CA GLN A 26 -15.37 6.73 -15.73
C GLN A 26 -15.16 5.21 -15.65
N VAL A 27 -16.15 4.47 -16.15
CA VAL A 27 -16.06 3.03 -16.44
C VAL A 27 -16.25 2.83 -17.93
N ARG A 28 -15.38 2.00 -18.53
CA ARG A 28 -15.48 1.61 -19.94
C ARG A 28 -15.60 0.10 -20.05
N ASP A 29 -16.65 -0.31 -20.75
CA ASP A 29 -16.95 -1.70 -21.04
C ASP A 29 -16.07 -2.20 -22.20
N LEU A 30 -15.21 -3.19 -21.94
CA LEU A 30 -14.23 -3.61 -22.95
C LEU A 30 -14.85 -4.44 -24.08
N ALA A 31 -15.99 -5.08 -23.84
CA ALA A 31 -16.68 -5.88 -24.85
C ALA A 31 -17.46 -5.02 -25.85
N THR A 32 -18.16 -4.00 -25.35
CA THR A 32 -19.09 -3.15 -26.12
C THR A 32 -18.52 -1.78 -26.48
N ARG A 33 -17.43 -1.36 -25.82
CA ARG A 33 -16.83 -0.02 -25.91
C ARG A 33 -17.76 1.12 -25.48
N GLN A 34 -18.82 0.79 -24.76
CA GLN A 34 -19.69 1.79 -24.15
C GLN A 34 -19.04 2.31 -22.86
N THR A 35 -19.32 3.55 -22.50
CA THR A 35 -18.77 4.22 -21.33
C THR A 35 -19.88 4.84 -20.50
N VAL A 36 -19.67 4.88 -19.18
CA VAL A 36 -20.48 5.64 -18.22
C VAL A 36 -19.55 6.39 -17.27
N GLY A 37 -19.98 7.52 -16.73
CA GLY A 37 -19.13 8.37 -15.91
C GLY A 37 -19.82 9.64 -15.45
N GLU A 38 -19.18 10.31 -14.51
CA GLU A 38 -19.57 11.63 -14.01
C GLU A 38 -18.31 12.49 -13.86
N GLY A 39 -18.32 13.69 -14.46
CA GLY A 39 -17.19 14.61 -14.38
C GLY A 39 -15.89 14.02 -14.95
N GLU A 40 -15.99 13.12 -15.92
CA GLU A 40 -14.88 12.30 -16.42
C GLU A 40 -13.76 13.12 -17.08
N HIS A 41 -14.08 14.31 -17.58
CA HIS A 41 -13.15 15.26 -18.20
C HIS A 41 -12.65 16.35 -17.24
N GLU A 42 -13.02 16.29 -15.95
CA GLU A 42 -12.46 17.21 -14.97
C GLU A 42 -10.94 16.98 -14.86
N VAL A 43 -10.18 18.07 -14.94
CA VAL A 43 -8.72 18.04 -14.80
C VAL A 43 -8.39 18.02 -13.33
N LEU A 44 -7.68 16.97 -12.89
CA LEU A 44 -7.39 16.68 -11.49
C LEU A 44 -5.89 16.43 -11.30
N GLY A 45 -5.40 16.60 -10.07
CA GLY A 45 -4.04 16.20 -9.73
C GLY A 45 -3.84 14.71 -9.97
N ALA A 46 -2.90 14.33 -10.83
CA ALA A 46 -2.69 12.92 -11.17
C ALA A 46 -2.02 12.14 -10.03
N PHE A 47 -1.17 12.82 -9.25
CA PHE A 47 -0.33 12.17 -8.23
C PHE A 47 0.33 10.92 -8.84
N SER A 48 0.21 9.77 -8.18
CA SER A 48 0.82 8.52 -8.64
C SER A 48 0.04 7.74 -9.70
N THR A 49 -1.19 8.12 -10.08
CA THR A 49 -1.87 7.44 -11.22
C THR A 49 -1.15 7.73 -12.53
N ARG A 50 -0.47 8.88 -12.62
CA ARG A 50 0.43 9.23 -13.73
C ARG A 50 1.49 8.17 -14.03
N LYS A 51 1.83 7.30 -13.07
CA LYS A 51 2.86 6.25 -13.26
C LYS A 51 2.42 5.19 -14.26
N VAL A 52 1.12 5.10 -14.57
CA VAL A 52 0.60 4.25 -15.65
C VAL A 52 1.13 4.72 -17.02
N SER A 53 1.00 6.00 -17.35
CA SER A 53 1.52 6.53 -18.62
C SER A 53 3.05 6.50 -18.66
N VAL A 54 3.74 6.78 -17.55
CA VAL A 54 5.21 6.65 -17.45
C VAL A 54 5.67 5.22 -17.71
N LEU A 55 4.99 4.22 -17.12
CA LEU A 55 5.26 2.81 -17.34
C LEU A 55 5.16 2.47 -18.82
N LEU A 56 4.04 2.80 -19.48
CA LEU A 56 3.86 2.43 -20.88
C LEU A 56 4.82 3.19 -21.81
N ALA A 57 5.07 4.48 -21.54
CA ALA A 57 6.05 5.28 -22.29
C ALA A 57 7.46 4.68 -22.19
N CYS A 58 7.88 4.19 -21.02
CA CYS A 58 9.15 3.49 -20.84
C CYS A 58 9.18 2.17 -21.63
N LEU A 59 8.10 1.37 -21.57
CA LEU A 59 8.03 0.10 -22.29
C LEU A 59 8.06 0.26 -23.83
N THR A 60 7.68 1.42 -24.38
CA THR A 60 7.90 1.70 -25.81
C THR A 60 9.38 1.75 -26.19
N LEU A 61 10.23 2.26 -25.28
CA LEU A 61 11.67 2.32 -25.47
C LEU A 61 12.28 0.92 -25.36
N VAL A 62 11.74 0.08 -24.46
CA VAL A 62 12.08 -1.34 -24.38
C VAL A 62 11.75 -2.07 -25.67
N LYS A 63 10.53 -1.90 -26.22
CA LYS A 63 10.16 -2.50 -27.51
C LYS A 63 11.13 -2.08 -28.62
N SER A 64 11.53 -0.80 -28.64
CA SER A 64 12.43 -0.27 -29.67
C SER A 64 13.89 -0.70 -29.51
N GLY A 65 14.24 -1.41 -28.43
CA GLY A 65 15.61 -1.84 -28.12
C GLY A 65 16.53 -0.72 -27.65
N LYS A 66 15.97 0.44 -27.27
CA LYS A 66 16.74 1.57 -26.70
C LYS A 66 17.02 1.40 -25.21
N LEU A 67 16.13 0.70 -24.51
CA LEU A 67 16.29 0.26 -23.13
C LEU A 67 16.08 -1.26 -23.09
N ALA A 68 16.61 -1.90 -22.06
CA ALA A 68 16.36 -3.30 -21.75
C ALA A 68 15.80 -3.42 -20.32
N LEU A 69 14.91 -4.39 -20.09
CA LEU A 69 14.30 -4.59 -18.77
C LEU A 69 15.33 -5.01 -17.71
N ASP A 70 16.43 -5.59 -18.16
CA ASP A 70 17.59 -6.07 -17.43
C ASP A 70 18.69 -4.99 -17.27
N ASP A 71 18.52 -3.79 -17.83
CA ASP A 71 19.41 -2.66 -17.55
C ASP A 71 19.40 -2.36 -16.04
N THR A 72 20.58 -2.20 -15.45
CA THR A 72 20.75 -2.03 -14.00
C THR A 72 20.96 -0.57 -13.62
N TYR A 73 20.27 -0.12 -12.59
CA TYR A 73 20.40 1.22 -12.04
C TYR A 73 20.56 1.17 -10.52
N VAL A 74 21.41 2.05 -9.99
CA VAL A 74 21.75 2.14 -8.56
C VAL A 74 20.96 3.27 -7.91
N ILE A 75 20.44 3.00 -6.71
CA ILE A 75 19.84 4.01 -5.83
C ILE A 75 20.96 4.67 -5.04
N ASP A 76 21.23 5.93 -5.34
CA ASP A 76 22.18 6.79 -4.63
C ASP A 76 21.48 7.68 -3.58
N ASP A 77 22.25 8.37 -2.73
CA ASP A 77 21.68 9.23 -1.68
C ASP A 77 21.10 10.54 -2.21
N GLU A 78 21.57 11.02 -3.37
CA GLU A 78 21.05 12.24 -4.00
C GLU A 78 19.58 12.05 -4.41
N LEU A 79 19.21 10.85 -4.87
CA LEU A 79 17.85 10.49 -5.22
C LEU A 79 16.88 10.46 -4.04
N LYS A 80 17.37 10.37 -2.80
CA LYS A 80 16.54 10.25 -1.58
C LYS A 80 16.09 11.59 -1.03
N ASP A 81 16.75 12.69 -1.40
CA ASP A 81 16.45 14.01 -0.86
C ASP A 81 15.00 14.43 -1.20
N GLY A 82 14.28 14.90 -0.18
CA GLY A 82 12.87 15.32 -0.29
C GLY A 82 11.85 14.22 -0.59
N VAL A 83 12.25 12.95 -0.76
CA VAL A 83 11.36 11.82 -1.09
C VAL A 83 10.37 11.53 0.03
N GLN A 84 9.08 11.50 -0.31
CA GLN A 84 8.00 11.30 0.66
C GLN A 84 7.36 9.91 0.64
N ALA A 85 7.49 9.17 -0.46
CA ALA A 85 6.80 7.90 -0.66
C ALA A 85 7.69 6.86 -1.33
N GLY A 86 7.47 5.59 -0.97
CA GLY A 86 8.28 4.46 -1.39
C GLY A 86 9.09 3.87 -0.25
N ILE A 87 9.33 2.56 -0.31
CA ILE A 87 10.10 1.85 0.71
C ILE A 87 11.61 2.10 0.57
N MET A 88 12.08 2.42 -0.64
CA MET A 88 13.51 2.55 -0.94
C MET A 88 14.18 3.74 -0.24
N ARG A 89 13.39 4.74 0.21
CA ARG A 89 13.91 5.88 0.97
C ARG A 89 14.49 5.51 2.33
N HIS A 90 14.06 4.36 2.87
CA HIS A 90 14.48 3.86 4.18
C HIS A 90 15.67 2.91 4.08
N LEU A 91 16.09 2.54 2.87
CA LEU A 91 17.22 1.63 2.67
C LEU A 91 18.50 2.43 2.46
N SER A 92 19.62 1.77 2.70
CA SER A 92 20.97 2.28 2.49
C SER A 92 21.24 2.65 1.03
N SER A 93 22.26 3.47 0.78
CA SER A 93 22.71 3.77 -0.57
C SER A 93 23.36 2.56 -1.24
N GLY A 94 23.38 2.55 -2.58
CA GLY A 94 24.07 1.52 -3.35
C GLY A 94 23.24 0.27 -3.64
N ILE A 95 21.92 0.34 -3.43
CA ILE A 95 20.99 -0.72 -3.84
C ILE A 95 20.88 -0.73 -5.37
N GLU A 96 21.26 -1.85 -5.98
CA GLU A 96 21.18 -2.06 -7.43
C GLU A 96 19.93 -2.87 -7.78
N LEU A 97 19.15 -2.37 -8.74
CA LEU A 97 17.95 -3.04 -9.25
C LEU A 97 17.90 -2.94 -10.78
N SER A 98 17.28 -3.93 -11.42
CA SER A 98 16.98 -3.87 -12.85
C SER A 98 15.91 -2.82 -13.16
N LEU A 99 15.83 -2.35 -14.41
CA LEU A 99 14.76 -1.45 -14.87
C LEU A 99 13.38 -2.07 -14.61
N ARG A 100 13.25 -3.38 -14.81
CA ARG A 100 12.03 -4.14 -14.47
C ARG A 100 11.66 -3.98 -13.00
N ASP A 101 12.63 -4.04 -12.10
CA ASP A 101 12.39 -3.97 -10.66
C ASP A 101 12.11 -2.54 -10.19
N HIS A 102 12.72 -1.54 -10.84
CA HIS A 102 12.33 -0.13 -10.66
C HIS A 102 10.89 0.12 -11.13
N LEU A 103 10.50 -0.41 -12.28
CA LEU A 103 9.11 -0.34 -12.76
C LEU A 103 8.16 -1.06 -11.78
N ALA A 104 8.56 -2.21 -11.23
CA ALA A 104 7.77 -2.93 -10.24
C ALA A 104 7.58 -2.12 -8.96
N GLN A 105 8.63 -1.58 -8.34
CA GLN A 105 8.50 -0.74 -7.14
C GLN A 105 7.71 0.55 -7.39
N MET A 106 7.87 1.15 -8.57
CA MET A 106 7.06 2.29 -9.02
C MET A 106 5.55 1.97 -9.03
N MET A 107 5.17 0.70 -9.27
CA MET A 107 3.78 0.26 -9.28
C MET A 107 3.32 -0.28 -7.91
N ILE A 108 4.14 -1.08 -7.23
CA ILE A 108 3.81 -1.80 -5.98
C ILE A 108 3.68 -0.83 -4.80
N THR A 109 4.75 -0.11 -4.46
CA THR A 109 4.81 0.84 -3.33
C THR A 109 4.68 2.28 -3.77
N SER A 110 4.42 2.49 -5.06
CA SER A 110 4.47 3.82 -5.65
C SER A 110 5.79 4.55 -5.40
N ASP A 111 6.91 3.82 -5.42
CA ASP A 111 8.19 4.35 -5.00
C ASP A 111 8.66 5.54 -5.87
N ASN A 112 8.89 6.69 -5.23
CA ASN A 112 9.29 7.90 -5.94
C ASN A 112 10.77 7.90 -6.34
N ILE A 113 11.66 7.17 -5.65
CA ILE A 113 13.05 7.00 -6.06
C ILE A 113 13.09 6.16 -7.34
N CYS A 114 12.40 5.02 -7.36
CA CYS A 114 12.31 4.20 -8.56
C CYS A 114 11.63 4.94 -9.71
N THR A 115 10.64 5.79 -9.44
CA THR A 115 10.02 6.65 -10.46
C THR A 115 11.05 7.62 -11.07
N GLN A 116 11.88 8.26 -10.24
CA GLN A 116 12.94 9.15 -10.71
C GLN A 116 13.96 8.41 -11.58
N ILE A 117 14.35 7.20 -11.18
CA ILE A 117 15.26 6.35 -11.98
C ILE A 117 14.63 6.00 -13.33
N VAL A 118 13.34 5.68 -13.39
CA VAL A 118 12.64 5.43 -14.66
C VAL A 118 12.65 6.67 -15.56
N PHE A 119 12.42 7.87 -15.02
CA PHE A 119 12.58 9.11 -15.79
C PHE A 119 14.04 9.36 -16.22
N ARG A 120 15.02 9.05 -15.37
CA ARG A 120 16.45 9.13 -15.70
C ARG A 120 16.77 8.23 -16.90
N ALA A 121 16.35 6.96 -16.86
CA ALA A 121 16.53 5.99 -17.95
C ALA A 121 15.87 6.45 -19.26
N ILE A 122 14.66 6.99 -19.21
CA ILE A 122 14.00 7.59 -20.38
C ILE A 122 14.87 8.75 -20.91
N GLY A 123 15.25 9.69 -20.05
CA GLY A 123 16.01 10.88 -20.42
C GLY A 123 17.38 10.57 -21.02
N GLU A 124 18.06 9.53 -20.55
CA GLU A 124 19.34 9.07 -21.11
C GLU A 124 19.25 8.69 -22.59
N VAL A 125 18.11 8.16 -23.03
CA VAL A 125 17.92 7.68 -24.42
C VAL A 125 17.04 8.59 -25.29
N THR A 126 16.31 9.53 -24.69
CA THR A 126 15.45 10.49 -25.42
C THR A 126 15.96 11.93 -25.38
N GLY A 127 16.81 12.28 -24.41
CA GLY A 127 17.28 13.65 -24.16
C GLY A 127 16.32 14.51 -23.32
N ASP A 128 15.02 14.19 -23.31
CA ASP A 128 14.01 14.84 -22.48
C ASP A 128 12.93 13.83 -22.07
N ALA A 129 12.93 13.46 -20.79
CA ALA A 129 12.03 12.46 -20.27
C ALA A 129 10.59 12.95 -20.11
N LEU A 130 10.40 14.23 -19.74
CA LEU A 130 9.06 14.79 -19.56
C LEU A 130 8.38 14.99 -20.90
N GLN A 131 9.09 15.54 -21.89
CA GLN A 131 8.55 15.70 -23.23
C GLN A 131 8.18 14.34 -23.83
N TRP A 132 9.04 13.32 -23.68
CA TRP A 132 8.74 11.97 -24.16
C TRP A 132 7.44 11.40 -23.58
N VAL A 133 7.25 11.50 -22.25
CA VAL A 133 6.04 11.01 -21.60
C VAL A 133 4.81 11.81 -22.02
N ASN A 134 4.92 13.13 -22.16
CA ASN A 134 3.82 13.98 -22.63
C ASN A 134 3.43 13.69 -24.09
N ASP A 135 4.41 13.51 -24.98
CA ASP A 135 4.17 13.12 -26.36
C ASP A 135 3.46 11.77 -26.44
N TYR A 136 3.87 10.83 -25.59
CA TYR A 136 3.21 9.54 -25.46
C TYR A 136 1.74 9.69 -25.01
N CYS A 137 1.46 10.49 -23.97
CA CYS A 137 0.09 10.78 -23.53
C CYS A 137 -0.76 11.33 -24.68
N VAL A 138 -0.24 12.30 -25.44
CA VAL A 138 -0.92 12.87 -26.61
C VAL A 138 -1.17 11.81 -27.69
N GLN A 139 -0.18 10.96 -27.99
CA GLN A 139 -0.29 9.88 -28.98
C GLN A 139 -1.43 8.91 -28.64
N VAL A 140 -1.57 8.52 -27.38
CA VAL A 140 -2.60 7.56 -26.95
C VAL A 140 -3.95 8.22 -26.65
N GLY A 141 -4.05 9.53 -26.81
CA GLY A 141 -5.30 10.29 -26.69
C GLY A 141 -5.62 10.79 -25.29
N MET A 142 -4.66 10.79 -24.37
CA MET A 142 -4.79 11.37 -23.03
C MET A 142 -4.63 12.90 -23.10
N ARG A 143 -5.72 13.61 -23.43
CA ARG A 143 -5.69 15.04 -23.77
C ARG A 143 -5.70 15.97 -22.55
N ASP A 144 -6.19 15.47 -21.43
CA ASP A 144 -6.31 16.19 -20.16
C ASP A 144 -5.10 15.90 -19.24
N SER A 145 -4.12 15.14 -19.74
CA SER A 145 -2.94 14.68 -19.00
C SER A 145 -1.68 15.44 -19.39
N LEU A 146 -0.99 15.98 -18.40
CA LEU A 146 0.24 16.74 -18.60
C LEU A 146 1.18 16.57 -17.41
N HIS A 147 2.35 15.97 -17.67
CA HIS A 147 3.45 15.82 -16.73
C HIS A 147 4.29 17.09 -16.70
N ARG A 148 4.38 17.73 -15.53
CA ARG A 148 5.14 18.98 -15.32
C ARG A 148 6.43 18.79 -14.53
N GLU A 149 6.56 17.68 -13.82
CA GLU A 149 7.69 17.41 -12.93
C GLU A 149 8.08 15.94 -12.97
N ILE A 150 9.37 15.63 -12.75
CA ILE A 150 9.86 14.25 -12.60
C ILE A 150 9.58 13.76 -11.18
N PHE A 151 9.90 14.61 -10.20
CA PHE A 151 9.77 14.34 -8.79
C PHE A 151 8.69 15.24 -8.19
N PRO A 152 7.55 14.68 -7.75
CA PRO A 152 6.47 15.47 -7.17
C PRO A 152 6.85 15.97 -5.78
N ARG A 153 7.01 17.28 -5.64
CA ARG A 153 7.27 17.94 -4.35
C ARG A 153 5.98 18.13 -3.54
N SER A 154 5.19 17.06 -3.41
CA SER A 154 3.87 17.13 -2.79
C SER A 154 3.89 17.53 -1.32
N ALA A 155 5.03 17.41 -0.63
CA ALA A 155 5.24 17.89 0.74
C ALA A 155 5.21 19.42 0.85
N GLU A 156 5.58 20.11 -0.23
CA GLU A 156 5.67 21.58 -0.26
C GLU A 156 4.32 22.22 -0.65
N LEU A 157 3.30 21.41 -0.95
CA LEU A 157 1.99 21.89 -1.37
C LEU A 157 1.15 22.31 -0.16
N GLU A 158 0.65 23.54 -0.18
CA GLU A 158 -0.41 23.96 0.73
C GLU A 158 -1.73 23.25 0.42
N TRP A 159 -2.63 23.14 1.41
CA TRP A 159 -3.97 22.55 1.23
C TRP A 159 -4.73 23.18 0.04
N SER A 160 -4.61 24.49 -0.14
CA SER A 160 -5.25 25.29 -1.21
C SER A 160 -4.41 25.47 -2.48
N HIS A 161 -3.40 24.62 -2.71
CA HIS A 161 -2.55 24.71 -3.91
C HIS A 161 -3.35 24.71 -5.23
N SER A 162 -2.80 25.41 -6.22
CA SER A 162 -3.33 25.48 -7.59
C SER A 162 -2.92 24.25 -8.39
N ILE A 163 -3.88 23.72 -9.15
CA ILE A 163 -3.68 22.59 -10.06
C ILE A 163 -2.76 22.93 -11.24
N GLU A 164 -2.60 24.20 -11.60
CA GLU A 164 -1.79 24.64 -12.75
C GLU A 164 -0.32 24.26 -12.62
N SER A 165 0.16 24.14 -11.38
CA SER A 165 1.54 23.76 -11.05
C SER A 165 1.77 22.25 -10.99
N MET A 166 0.72 21.45 -11.08
CA MET A 166 0.79 20.02 -10.82
C MET A 166 0.92 19.19 -12.11
N THR A 167 1.41 17.95 -11.96
CA THR A 167 1.06 16.94 -12.97
C THR A 167 -0.43 16.61 -12.86
N VAL A 168 -1.14 16.70 -13.99
CA VAL A 168 -2.60 16.57 -14.06
C VAL A 168 -3.02 15.43 -14.98
N THR A 169 -4.26 14.98 -14.82
CA THR A 169 -4.96 13.96 -15.63
C THR A 169 -6.46 14.16 -15.48
N SER A 170 -7.26 13.43 -16.27
CA SER A 170 -8.70 13.24 -16.01
C SER A 170 -9.03 11.76 -15.77
N ALA A 171 -10.24 11.47 -15.25
CA ALA A 171 -10.74 10.10 -15.15
C ALA A 171 -10.89 9.47 -16.54
N HIS A 172 -11.30 10.26 -17.53
CA HIS A 172 -11.40 9.86 -18.93
C HIS A 172 -10.07 9.33 -19.45
N ASP A 173 -9.00 10.10 -19.27
CA ASP A 173 -7.67 9.75 -19.79
C ASP A 173 -7.11 8.47 -19.15
N GLN A 174 -7.27 8.31 -17.84
CA GLN A 174 -6.80 7.12 -17.14
C GLN A 174 -7.60 5.88 -17.54
N ALA A 175 -8.93 5.98 -17.64
CA ALA A 175 -9.75 4.88 -18.13
C ALA A 175 -9.42 4.54 -19.59
N LEU A 176 -9.16 5.54 -20.45
CA LEU A 176 -8.80 5.36 -21.86
C LEU A 176 -7.47 4.61 -22.04
N ILE A 177 -6.39 5.02 -21.35
CA ILE A 177 -5.10 4.33 -21.48
C ILE A 177 -5.17 2.89 -20.97
N LEU A 178 -5.99 2.63 -19.95
CA LEU A 178 -6.25 1.28 -19.44
C LEU A 178 -7.06 0.45 -20.44
N GLU A 179 -8.10 1.01 -21.08
CA GLU A 179 -8.82 0.35 -22.19
C GLU A 179 -7.84 -0.06 -23.30
N TRP A 180 -6.97 0.84 -23.73
CA TRP A 180 -5.95 0.53 -24.73
C TRP A 180 -5.00 -0.57 -24.27
N LEU A 181 -4.56 -0.53 -23.02
CA LEU A 181 -3.67 -1.54 -22.45
C LEU A 181 -4.33 -2.93 -22.45
N ALA A 182 -5.58 -3.02 -22.01
CA ALA A 182 -6.36 -4.25 -22.02
C ALA A 182 -6.51 -4.81 -23.44
N ARG A 183 -6.83 -3.97 -24.41
CA ARG A 183 -6.94 -4.37 -25.82
C ARG A 183 -5.59 -4.80 -26.41
N GLY A 184 -4.53 -4.06 -26.12
CA GLY A 184 -3.18 -4.40 -26.55
C GLY A 184 -2.68 -5.72 -25.97
N SER A 185 -3.19 -6.15 -24.81
CA SER A 185 -2.89 -7.49 -24.27
C SER A 185 -3.52 -8.65 -25.08
N ARG A 186 -4.42 -8.35 -26.02
CA ARG A 186 -5.17 -9.34 -26.82
C ARG A 186 -5.00 -9.19 -28.31
N HIS A 187 -4.79 -7.97 -28.80
CA HIS A 187 -4.73 -7.66 -30.22
C HIS A 187 -3.42 -6.97 -30.57
N GLN A 188 -2.69 -7.56 -31.53
CA GLN A 188 -1.38 -7.05 -31.95
C GLN A 188 -1.47 -5.64 -32.55
N GLU A 189 -2.56 -5.31 -33.25
CA GLU A 189 -2.79 -3.97 -33.81
C GLU A 189 -2.95 -2.91 -32.72
N ASP A 190 -3.75 -3.21 -31.68
CA ASP A 190 -3.94 -2.31 -30.54
C ASP A 190 -2.64 -2.17 -29.72
N ALA A 191 -1.87 -3.25 -29.56
CA ALA A 191 -0.54 -3.18 -28.96
C ALA A 191 0.42 -2.30 -29.77
N ALA A 192 0.37 -2.42 -31.11
CA ALA A 192 1.19 -1.61 -32.00
C ALA A 192 0.83 -0.12 -31.92
N PHE A 193 -0.46 0.22 -31.76
CA PHE A 193 -0.92 1.59 -31.52
C PHE A 193 -0.30 2.20 -30.26
N LEU A 194 -0.21 1.42 -29.18
CA LEU A 194 0.50 1.80 -27.95
C LEU A 194 2.03 1.86 -28.10
N GLY A 195 2.59 1.49 -29.25
CA GLY A 195 4.04 1.36 -29.38
C GLY A 195 4.59 0.19 -28.56
N LEU A 196 3.78 -0.84 -28.28
CA LEU A 196 4.11 -2.02 -27.47
C LEU A 196 3.96 -3.33 -28.28
N THR A 197 4.28 -4.45 -27.65
CA THR A 197 3.87 -5.80 -28.07
C THR A 197 2.78 -6.31 -27.12
N THR A 198 2.06 -7.37 -27.49
CA THR A 198 1.05 -7.96 -26.60
C THR A 198 1.67 -8.44 -25.28
N GLN A 199 2.90 -8.98 -25.33
CA GLN A 199 3.65 -9.42 -24.15
C GLN A 199 4.06 -8.26 -23.24
N LEU A 200 4.39 -7.10 -23.80
CA LEU A 200 4.69 -5.90 -22.99
C LEU A 200 3.43 -5.31 -22.37
N CYS A 201 2.28 -5.38 -23.05
CA CYS A 201 0.99 -5.05 -22.45
C CYS A 201 0.68 -6.00 -21.27
N ASP A 202 0.82 -7.32 -21.45
CA ASP A 202 0.65 -8.29 -20.36
C ASP A 202 1.62 -8.03 -19.20
N THR A 203 2.86 -7.61 -19.50
CA THR A 203 3.84 -7.25 -18.48
C THR A 203 3.38 -6.04 -17.66
N ALA A 204 2.87 -4.99 -18.31
CA ALA A 204 2.33 -3.82 -17.61
C ALA A 204 1.11 -4.16 -16.74
N ILE A 205 0.20 -5.01 -17.24
CA ILE A 205 -0.95 -5.49 -16.46
C ILE A 205 -0.47 -6.25 -15.22
N LYS A 206 0.51 -7.16 -15.37
CA LYS A 206 1.09 -7.89 -14.22
C LYS A 206 1.71 -6.97 -13.18
N LEU A 207 2.38 -5.88 -13.59
CA LEU A 207 2.94 -4.91 -12.65
C LEU A 207 1.85 -4.15 -11.91
N LEU A 208 0.76 -3.77 -12.59
CA LEU A 208 -0.44 -3.15 -11.99
C LEU A 208 -1.17 -4.10 -11.03
N SER A 209 -1.16 -5.40 -11.31
CA SER A 209 -1.75 -6.43 -10.46
C SER A 209 -1.02 -6.64 -9.14
N ASN A 210 0.06 -5.90 -8.84
CA ASN A 210 0.85 -6.10 -7.62
C ASN A 210 0.84 -4.88 -6.70
N LEU A 211 -0.07 -3.91 -6.90
CA LEU A 211 -0.20 -2.76 -6.00
C LEU A 211 -0.33 -3.24 -4.55
N LEU A 212 0.49 -2.67 -3.66
CA LEU A 212 0.55 -3.10 -2.27
C LEU A 212 -0.74 -2.71 -1.51
N THR A 213 -1.30 -1.54 -1.79
CA THR A 213 -2.52 -1.03 -1.15
C THR A 213 -3.69 -0.91 -2.14
N PRO A 214 -4.25 -2.02 -2.63
CA PRO A 214 -5.41 -2.01 -3.51
C PRO A 214 -6.65 -1.52 -2.77
N MET A 215 -7.57 -0.87 -3.47
CA MET A 215 -8.88 -0.49 -2.89
C MET A 215 -10.03 -0.94 -3.78
N LEU A 216 -9.95 -0.77 -5.11
CA LEU A 216 -10.97 -1.30 -6.01
C LEU A 216 -11.02 -2.83 -5.91
N GLY A 217 -9.85 -3.47 -5.83
CA GLY A 217 -9.68 -4.91 -5.70
C GLY A 217 -9.77 -5.48 -4.29
N ALA A 218 -9.87 -4.64 -3.24
CA ALA A 218 -9.75 -5.12 -1.85
C ALA A 218 -10.95 -5.99 -1.41
N SER A 219 -12.10 -5.75 -2.05
CA SER A 219 -13.38 -6.42 -1.86
C SER A 219 -13.52 -7.85 -2.39
N LEU A 220 -12.88 -8.12 -3.53
CA LEU A 220 -13.51 -8.88 -4.61
C LEU A 220 -13.67 -10.39 -4.35
N ASP A 221 -14.71 -11.00 -4.92
CA ASP A 221 -15.07 -12.43 -4.74
C ASP A 221 -14.76 -13.29 -5.98
N TRP A 222 -14.91 -12.74 -7.19
CA TRP A 222 -14.93 -13.45 -8.47
C TRP A 222 -13.82 -13.02 -9.43
N GLY A 223 -13.18 -11.89 -9.17
CA GLY A 223 -12.09 -11.36 -9.96
C GLY A 223 -11.08 -10.59 -9.11
N HIS A 224 -10.23 -9.83 -9.78
CA HIS A 224 -9.30 -8.92 -9.10
C HIS A 224 -9.01 -7.70 -9.98
N PHE A 225 -8.46 -6.64 -9.36
CA PHE A 225 -8.02 -5.45 -10.09
C PHE A 225 -6.51 -5.46 -10.34
N ALA A 226 -6.14 -5.06 -11.57
CA ALA A 226 -4.83 -4.52 -11.89
C ALA A 226 -4.92 -2.99 -11.77
N GLU A 227 -4.50 -2.43 -10.63
CA GLU A 227 -4.81 -1.03 -10.28
C GLU A 227 -3.58 -0.21 -9.85
N LYS A 228 -3.74 1.11 -9.91
CA LYS A 228 -2.80 2.10 -9.40
C LYS A 228 -3.55 3.18 -8.64
N ASN A 229 -3.04 3.52 -7.46
CA ASN A 229 -3.55 4.63 -6.67
C ASN A 229 -2.82 5.95 -6.94
N GLY A 230 -3.54 7.05 -6.74
CA GLY A 230 -3.02 8.41 -6.64
C GLY A 230 -3.35 8.98 -5.26
N ARG A 231 -2.38 9.70 -4.69
CA ARG A 231 -2.44 10.18 -3.31
C ARG A 231 -1.93 11.61 -3.23
N GLY A 232 -2.82 12.55 -2.96
CA GLY A 232 -2.55 13.96 -2.77
C GLY A 232 -3.20 14.57 -1.53
N ILE A 233 -2.69 15.73 -1.11
CA ILE A 233 -3.05 16.36 0.18
C ILE A 233 -4.56 16.39 0.48
N ARG A 234 -5.41 16.67 -0.53
CA ARG A 234 -6.87 16.72 -0.41
C ARG A 234 -7.62 15.73 -1.32
N GLY A 235 -6.91 14.82 -1.97
CA GLY A 235 -7.48 13.98 -3.02
C GLY A 235 -6.91 12.55 -3.04
N LEU A 236 -7.77 11.60 -3.38
CA LEU A 236 -7.41 10.21 -3.60
C LEU A 236 -7.94 9.74 -4.94
N SER A 237 -7.24 8.81 -5.55
CA SER A 237 -7.73 8.18 -6.77
C SER A 237 -7.32 6.72 -6.88
N GLN A 238 -8.13 5.99 -7.61
CA GLN A 238 -7.89 4.60 -7.99
C GLN A 238 -8.23 4.43 -9.47
N VAL A 239 -7.30 3.85 -10.21
CA VAL A 239 -7.48 3.54 -11.63
C VAL A 239 -7.06 2.10 -11.87
N GLY A 240 -7.77 1.34 -12.69
CA GLY A 240 -7.39 -0.05 -12.94
C GLY A 240 -8.25 -0.79 -13.95
N LEU A 241 -7.84 -2.03 -14.21
CA LEU A 241 -8.57 -3.01 -15.00
C LEU A 241 -9.21 -4.03 -14.07
N LEU A 242 -10.51 -4.25 -14.20
CA LEU A 242 -11.14 -5.43 -13.63
C LEU A 242 -10.78 -6.63 -14.49
N LEU A 243 -10.18 -7.64 -13.87
CA LEU A 243 -9.82 -8.92 -14.46
C LEU A 243 -10.73 -10.01 -13.91
N ASP A 244 -11.25 -10.87 -14.79
CA ASP A 244 -12.02 -12.04 -14.39
C ASP A 244 -11.14 -13.16 -13.78
N ALA A 245 -11.75 -14.27 -13.39
CA ALA A 245 -11.04 -15.43 -12.83
C ALA A 245 -10.03 -16.10 -13.80
N ALA A 246 -10.06 -15.76 -15.09
CA ALA A 246 -9.12 -16.22 -16.11
C ALA A 246 -8.12 -15.12 -16.52
N ASP A 247 -7.93 -14.10 -15.67
CA ASP A 247 -7.08 -12.93 -15.89
C ASP A 247 -7.43 -12.16 -17.19
N GLN A 248 -8.69 -12.21 -17.62
CA GLN A 248 -9.16 -11.47 -18.79
C GLN A 248 -9.70 -10.10 -18.37
N PRO A 249 -9.21 -9.00 -18.97
CA PRO A 249 -9.79 -7.68 -18.74
C PRO A 249 -11.24 -7.61 -19.22
N VAL A 250 -12.15 -7.15 -18.36
CA VAL A 250 -13.57 -6.96 -18.69
C VAL A 250 -14.02 -5.50 -18.65
N ALA A 251 -13.37 -4.67 -17.81
CA ALA A 251 -13.67 -3.25 -17.69
C ALA A 251 -12.42 -2.44 -17.35
N SER A 252 -12.34 -1.21 -17.84
CA SER A 252 -11.36 -0.21 -17.37
C SER A 252 -12.06 0.86 -16.53
N VAL A 253 -11.44 1.24 -15.43
CA VAL A 253 -12.07 2.04 -14.37
C VAL A 253 -11.11 3.14 -13.93
N ALA A 254 -11.63 4.34 -13.74
CA ALA A 254 -10.93 5.42 -13.08
C ALA A 254 -11.89 6.17 -12.15
N VAL A 255 -11.49 6.38 -10.89
CA VAL A 255 -12.29 7.07 -9.87
C VAL A 255 -11.37 8.00 -9.08
N PHE A 256 -11.75 9.26 -8.98
CA PHE A 256 -11.03 10.31 -8.27
C PHE A 256 -11.98 10.96 -7.27
N ALA A 257 -11.63 10.90 -5.98
CA ALA A 257 -12.26 11.68 -4.93
C ALA A 257 -11.39 12.91 -4.67
N ASP A 258 -11.94 14.11 -4.81
CA ASP A 258 -11.22 15.37 -4.58
C ASP A 258 -11.87 16.18 -3.44
N SER A 259 -11.11 17.15 -2.91
CA SER A 259 -11.57 18.02 -1.82
C SER A 259 -12.11 17.25 -0.62
N ILE A 260 -11.48 16.11 -0.32
CA ILE A 260 -11.84 15.23 0.80
C ILE A 260 -11.59 16.02 2.10
N PRO A 261 -12.59 16.20 2.98
CA PRO A 261 -12.39 16.89 4.25
C PRO A 261 -11.45 16.09 5.15
N VAL A 262 -10.70 16.76 6.03
CA VAL A 262 -9.84 16.07 7.00
C VAL A 262 -10.68 15.16 7.91
N GLU A 263 -11.80 15.69 8.41
CA GLU A 263 -12.69 15.03 9.35
C GLU A 263 -14.14 15.47 9.10
N TYR A 264 -15.08 14.56 9.36
CA TYR A 264 -16.52 14.82 9.29
C TYR A 264 -17.10 15.33 10.61
N ARG A 265 -18.35 15.80 10.57
CA ARG A 265 -19.08 16.22 11.79
C ARG A 265 -19.24 15.10 12.80
N ASP A 266 -19.29 13.86 12.31
CA ASP A 266 -19.35 12.66 13.13
C ASP A 266 -17.96 12.19 13.55
N GLY A 267 -16.89 12.97 13.39
CA GLY A 267 -15.54 12.58 13.79
C GLY A 267 -14.86 11.54 12.88
N THR A 268 -15.52 11.06 11.81
CA THR A 268 -14.89 10.11 10.89
C THR A 268 -13.85 10.83 10.02
N PRO A 269 -12.65 10.28 9.78
CA PRO A 269 -11.71 10.84 8.82
C PRO A 269 -12.23 10.77 7.39
N GLY A 270 -12.09 11.86 6.62
CA GLY A 270 -12.53 11.88 5.21
C GLY A 270 -11.87 10.83 4.34
N ARG A 271 -10.59 10.56 4.59
CA ARG A 271 -9.80 9.56 3.85
C ARG A 271 -10.38 8.15 4.00
N MET A 272 -10.84 7.79 5.19
CA MET A 272 -11.46 6.48 5.43
C MET A 272 -12.74 6.32 4.63
N ARG A 273 -13.58 7.36 4.59
CA ARG A 273 -14.79 7.35 3.74
C ARG A 273 -14.46 7.26 2.25
N ALA A 274 -13.41 7.91 1.78
CA ALA A 274 -12.97 7.75 0.40
C ALA A 274 -12.44 6.34 0.10
N GLN A 275 -11.72 5.71 1.03
CA GLN A 275 -11.30 4.31 0.91
C GLN A 275 -12.50 3.36 0.85
N GLU A 276 -13.46 3.51 1.78
CA GLU A 276 -14.74 2.76 1.79
C GLU A 276 -15.45 2.89 0.44
N MET A 277 -15.57 4.13 -0.07
CA MET A 277 -16.17 4.40 -1.36
C MET A 277 -15.48 3.64 -2.49
N PHE A 278 -14.13 3.63 -2.56
CA PHE A 278 -13.43 2.88 -3.62
C PHE A 278 -13.69 1.36 -3.53
N VAL A 279 -13.78 0.81 -2.32
CA VAL A 279 -14.09 -0.60 -2.11
C VAL A 279 -15.52 -0.93 -2.58
N GLU A 280 -16.50 -0.10 -2.20
CA GLU A 280 -17.90 -0.23 -2.64
C GLU A 280 -18.01 -0.09 -4.17
N PHE A 281 -17.28 0.86 -4.74
CA PHE A 281 -17.24 1.11 -6.18
C PHE A 281 -16.69 -0.09 -6.95
N GLY A 282 -15.57 -0.66 -6.49
CA GLY A 282 -14.98 -1.88 -7.04
C GLY A 282 -15.93 -3.07 -6.97
N LYS A 283 -16.63 -3.25 -5.83
CA LYS A 283 -17.65 -4.28 -5.65
C LYS A 283 -18.82 -4.15 -6.61
N ALA A 284 -19.37 -2.96 -6.78
CA ALA A 284 -20.46 -2.73 -7.71
C ALA A 284 -20.09 -3.07 -9.16
N ILE A 285 -18.85 -2.78 -9.56
CA ILE A 285 -18.33 -3.14 -10.89
C ILE A 285 -18.17 -4.66 -11.02
N GLU A 286 -17.59 -5.33 -10.01
CA GLU A 286 -17.52 -6.80 -10.00
C GLU A 286 -18.90 -7.44 -10.11
N SER A 287 -19.87 -7.00 -9.32
CA SER A 287 -21.23 -7.55 -9.36
C SER A 287 -21.88 -7.38 -10.74
N PHE A 288 -21.59 -6.29 -11.44
CA PHE A 288 -22.12 -6.07 -12.78
C PHE A 288 -21.47 -6.96 -13.85
N TYR A 289 -20.14 -7.10 -13.79
CA TYR A 289 -19.36 -7.78 -14.84
C TYR A 289 -19.19 -9.29 -14.62
N LEU A 290 -19.07 -9.72 -13.36
CA LEU A 290 -18.62 -11.06 -12.98
C LEU A 290 -19.64 -11.84 -12.14
N ASP A 291 -20.53 -11.17 -11.41
CA ASP A 291 -21.59 -11.85 -10.67
C ASP A 291 -22.79 -12.17 -11.56
N THR A 292 -22.80 -13.37 -12.14
CA THR A 292 -23.88 -13.80 -13.04
C THR A 292 -25.18 -14.24 -12.34
N ASN A 293 -25.25 -14.24 -11.00
CA ASN A 293 -26.42 -14.77 -10.27
C ASN A 293 -26.93 -13.94 -9.08
N HIS A 294 -26.22 -12.93 -8.58
CA HIS A 294 -26.69 -12.08 -7.50
C HIS A 294 -26.39 -10.59 -7.73
N VAL A 295 -27.46 -9.79 -7.75
CA VAL A 295 -27.37 -8.33 -7.54
C VAL A 295 -27.97 -8.07 -6.17
N ASP A 296 -27.25 -8.42 -5.12
CA ASP A 296 -27.58 -7.89 -3.80
C ASP A 296 -26.77 -6.61 -3.63
N ALA A 297 -27.45 -5.49 -3.86
CA ALA A 297 -26.98 -4.17 -3.50
C ALA A 297 -26.54 -4.22 -2.02
N MET A 298 -25.24 -4.01 -1.78
CA MET A 298 -24.70 -3.84 -0.44
C MET A 298 -25.42 -2.66 0.20
N LYS A 299 -26.45 -2.93 1.00
CA LYS A 299 -27.05 -1.92 1.87
C LYS A 299 -26.03 -1.59 2.94
N ARG A 300 -25.52 -0.37 2.86
CA ARG A 300 -24.77 0.34 3.89
C ARG A 300 -25.35 0.02 5.27
N GLN A 301 -24.62 -0.72 6.11
CA GLN A 301 -24.78 -0.59 7.55
C GLN A 301 -23.96 0.63 7.95
N VAL A 302 -24.59 1.80 7.95
CA VAL A 302 -24.03 2.98 8.60
C VAL A 302 -23.97 2.67 10.08
N VAL A 303 -22.79 2.32 10.59
CA VAL A 303 -22.54 2.35 12.02
C VAL A 303 -22.39 3.83 12.38
N GLU A 304 -23.47 4.42 12.90
CA GLU A 304 -23.44 5.75 13.52
C GLU A 304 -22.41 5.71 14.64
N PRO A 305 -21.36 6.56 14.59
CA PRO A 305 -20.30 6.47 15.56
C PRO A 305 -20.74 7.18 16.85
N ASP A 306 -21.19 6.39 17.82
CA ASP A 306 -21.38 6.85 19.19
C ASP A 306 -20.07 6.65 19.98
N TYR A 307 -19.14 7.61 19.83
CA TYR A 307 -17.75 7.55 20.32
C TYR A 307 -17.58 7.29 21.82
N TRP A 308 -18.65 7.41 22.60
CA TRP A 308 -18.61 7.20 24.04
C TRP A 308 -19.59 6.11 24.52
N GLY A 309 -20.49 5.65 23.64
CA GLY A 309 -21.50 4.64 23.94
C GLY A 309 -21.12 3.21 23.53
N GLN A 310 -20.13 3.03 22.66
CA GLN A 310 -19.72 1.70 22.18
C GLN A 310 -18.26 1.41 22.57
N GLU A 311 -18.07 0.37 23.40
CA GLU A 311 -16.84 -0.44 23.34
C GLU A 311 -16.58 -0.76 21.85
N PHE A 312 -15.31 -0.76 21.38
CA PHE A 312 -14.94 -0.86 19.95
C PHE A 312 -15.34 -2.19 19.25
N GLY A 313 -16.53 -2.73 19.53
CA GLY A 313 -17.01 -4.05 19.18
C GLY A 313 -16.22 -5.14 19.91
N ASP A 314 -16.02 -6.26 19.21
CA ASP A 314 -15.30 -7.44 19.69
C ASP A 314 -13.76 -7.28 19.76
N LEU A 315 -13.25 -6.04 19.76
CA LEU A 315 -11.81 -5.81 19.85
C LEU A 315 -11.31 -6.07 21.28
N LEU A 316 -10.21 -6.79 21.39
CA LEU A 316 -9.40 -6.88 22.61
C LEU A 316 -8.36 -5.76 22.55
N TYR A 317 -8.30 -4.86 23.53
CA TYR A 317 -7.37 -3.73 23.45
C TYR A 317 -6.96 -3.17 24.81
N ALA A 318 -5.78 -2.55 24.82
CA ALA A 318 -5.25 -1.83 25.97
C ALA A 318 -4.65 -0.50 25.51
N VAL A 319 -4.91 0.57 26.28
CA VAL A 319 -4.39 1.91 26.07
C VAL A 319 -3.66 2.35 27.33
N GLU A 320 -2.45 2.88 27.17
CA GLU A 320 -1.67 3.38 28.30
C GLU A 320 -2.40 4.50 29.06
N GLY A 321 -2.51 4.36 30.39
CA GLY A 321 -3.27 5.28 31.26
C GLY A 321 -4.79 5.28 31.02
N GLY A 322 -5.32 4.38 30.20
CA GLY A 322 -6.73 4.29 29.81
C GLY A 322 -7.49 3.11 30.44
N ARG A 323 -8.76 2.95 30.03
CA ARG A 323 -9.56 1.75 30.33
C ARG A 323 -9.13 0.66 29.36
N ALA A 324 -8.64 -0.45 29.88
CA ALA A 324 -8.35 -1.65 29.10
C ALA A 324 -9.60 -2.54 28.99
N VAL A 325 -9.70 -3.31 27.90
CA VAL A 325 -10.76 -4.29 27.67
C VAL A 325 -10.10 -5.64 27.40
N HIS A 326 -10.30 -6.60 28.31
CA HIS A 326 -9.79 -7.98 28.20
C HIS A 326 -8.29 -8.07 27.87
N ASP A 327 -7.46 -7.30 28.59
CA ASP A 327 -6.03 -7.16 28.32
C ASP A 327 -5.18 -8.38 28.71
N ASP A 328 -5.76 -9.32 29.45
CA ASP A 328 -5.20 -10.61 29.84
C ASP A 328 -5.53 -11.74 28.84
N MET A 329 -6.42 -11.50 27.87
CA MET A 329 -6.79 -12.50 26.87
C MET A 329 -5.61 -12.80 25.93
N VAL A 330 -5.27 -14.08 25.82
CA VAL A 330 -4.16 -14.56 24.98
C VAL A 330 -4.61 -14.77 23.54
N PHE A 331 -3.86 -14.24 22.59
CA PHE A 331 -4.08 -14.39 21.16
C PHE A 331 -2.75 -14.64 20.42
N THR A 332 -2.84 -15.18 19.19
CA THR A 332 -1.67 -15.35 18.32
C THR A 332 -1.10 -14.00 17.90
N PHE A 333 0.21 -13.93 17.63
CA PHE A 333 0.85 -12.67 17.21
C PHE A 333 0.09 -11.97 16.06
N SER A 334 -0.28 -12.69 15.00
CA SER A 334 -1.22 -12.17 13.99
C SER A 334 -0.86 -10.77 13.48
N GLY A 335 0.43 -10.57 13.20
CA GLY A 335 0.99 -9.33 12.67
C GLY A 335 2.02 -8.64 13.53
N VAL A 336 2.07 -8.93 14.83
CA VAL A 336 3.05 -8.30 15.75
C VAL A 336 4.26 -9.17 16.05
N GLY A 337 4.40 -10.36 15.45
CA GLY A 337 5.61 -11.18 15.60
C GLY A 337 6.87 -10.41 15.22
N LYS A 338 6.75 -9.51 14.24
CA LYS A 338 7.83 -8.66 13.75
C LYS A 338 8.31 -7.63 14.75
N LEU A 339 7.42 -7.17 15.64
CA LEU A 339 7.82 -6.28 16.74
C LEU A 339 8.70 -7.03 17.74
N PHE A 340 8.31 -8.24 18.13
CA PHE A 340 9.14 -9.08 19.01
C PHE A 340 10.48 -9.44 18.36
N PHE A 341 10.47 -9.72 17.05
CA PHE A 341 11.67 -9.97 16.28
C PHE A 341 12.61 -8.76 16.27
N ALA A 342 12.07 -7.56 15.99
CA ALA A 342 12.80 -6.31 16.06
C ALA A 342 13.42 -6.07 17.44
N CYS A 343 12.64 -6.16 18.52
CA CYS A 343 13.16 -5.95 19.87
C CYS A 343 14.25 -6.97 20.24
N THR A 344 14.09 -8.23 19.82
CA THR A 344 15.11 -9.26 20.04
C THR A 344 16.41 -8.93 19.31
N LEU A 345 16.33 -8.43 18.07
CA LEU A 345 17.53 -8.04 17.32
C LEU A 345 18.20 -6.79 17.87
N ALA A 346 17.44 -5.82 18.36
CA ALA A 346 18.00 -4.64 19.00
C ALA A 346 18.87 -5.02 20.22
N GLU A 347 18.46 -6.00 21.03
CA GLU A 347 19.30 -6.52 22.11
C GLU A 347 20.51 -7.33 21.62
N LEU A 348 20.38 -8.01 20.47
CA LEU A 348 21.42 -8.86 19.90
C LEU A 348 22.69 -8.08 19.53
N GLU A 349 22.59 -6.79 19.20
CA GLU A 349 23.75 -5.95 18.87
C GLU A 349 24.79 -5.90 20.01
N SER A 350 24.33 -5.92 21.26
CA SER A 350 25.22 -5.97 22.43
C SER A 350 26.05 -7.25 22.50
N ILE A 351 25.57 -8.33 21.86
CA ILE A 351 26.18 -9.66 21.84
C ILE A 351 26.96 -9.87 20.55
N THR A 352 26.48 -9.31 19.44
CA THR A 352 27.08 -9.40 18.10
C THR A 352 27.28 -8.00 17.52
N PRO A 353 28.33 -7.27 17.94
CA PRO A 353 28.58 -5.92 17.46
C PRO A 353 28.74 -5.87 15.93
N GLY A 354 28.11 -4.89 15.29
CA GLY A 354 28.17 -4.71 13.83
C GLY A 354 27.22 -5.61 13.03
N VAL A 355 26.37 -6.41 13.69
CA VAL A 355 25.42 -7.32 13.01
C VAL A 355 24.50 -6.58 12.03
N PHE A 356 24.22 -5.30 12.25
CA PHE A 356 23.35 -4.51 11.40
C PHE A 356 24.02 -4.04 10.10
N ASP A 357 25.35 -3.90 10.10
CA ASP A 357 26.15 -3.54 8.91
C ASP A 357 26.44 -4.74 8.01
N ASP A 358 26.29 -5.96 8.55
CA ASP A 358 26.45 -7.19 7.80
C ASP A 358 25.46 -7.25 6.63
N ARG A 359 25.92 -7.83 5.52
CA ARG A 359 25.15 -7.92 4.28
C ARG A 359 24.56 -9.30 4.08
N LEU A 360 23.36 -9.32 3.53
CA LEU A 360 22.65 -10.50 3.07
C LEU A 360 22.10 -10.28 1.67
N ASP A 361 21.87 -11.38 0.94
CA ASP A 361 21.28 -11.33 -0.39
C ASP A 361 19.84 -11.85 -0.31
N ILE A 362 18.87 -11.04 -0.75
CA ILE A 362 17.50 -11.47 -0.98
C ILE A 362 17.44 -12.09 -2.39
N ARG A 363 17.06 -13.37 -2.49
CA ARG A 363 17.11 -14.18 -3.72
C ARG A 363 15.74 -14.75 -4.07
N GLU A 364 15.64 -15.38 -5.24
CA GLU A 364 14.41 -15.99 -5.75
C GLU A 364 13.78 -16.98 -4.76
N HIS A 365 14.57 -17.84 -4.11
CA HIS A 365 14.03 -18.82 -3.16
C HIS A 365 13.43 -18.17 -1.91
N HIS A 366 13.92 -17.01 -1.48
CA HIS A 366 13.29 -16.24 -0.40
C HIS A 366 11.91 -15.73 -0.84
N ARG A 367 11.78 -15.23 -2.08
CA ARG A 367 10.50 -14.76 -2.63
C ARG A 367 9.49 -15.89 -2.81
N LEU A 368 9.93 -17.08 -3.25
CA LEU A 368 9.06 -18.26 -3.34
C LEU A 368 8.49 -18.70 -1.98
N ASN A 369 9.21 -18.42 -0.89
CA ASN A 369 8.79 -18.69 0.48
C ASN A 369 8.13 -17.49 1.16
N ALA A 370 7.82 -16.42 0.44
CA ALA A 370 7.10 -15.26 0.97
C ALA A 370 5.64 -15.24 0.49
N TYR A 371 4.74 -14.78 1.36
CA TYR A 371 3.33 -14.51 1.03
C TYR A 371 3.06 -13.02 0.77
N THR A 372 3.90 -12.16 1.32
CA THR A 372 3.71 -10.70 1.33
C THR A 372 5.02 -9.97 1.06
N GLY A 373 4.91 -8.68 0.79
CA GLY A 373 6.06 -7.78 0.70
C GLY A 373 6.18 -7.06 -0.62
N SER A 374 6.80 -5.89 -0.58
CA SER A 374 7.08 -5.11 -1.78
C SER A 374 8.07 -5.81 -2.71
N LEU A 375 8.91 -6.69 -2.17
CA LEU A 375 9.92 -7.41 -2.91
C LEU A 375 9.38 -8.70 -3.54
N LEU A 376 8.17 -9.17 -3.20
CA LEU A 376 7.65 -10.46 -3.65
C LEU A 376 7.75 -10.67 -5.18
N HIS A 377 7.56 -9.60 -5.95
CA HIS A 377 7.49 -9.64 -7.41
C HIS A 377 8.72 -9.07 -8.13
N LEU A 378 9.80 -8.76 -7.42
CA LEU A 378 11.05 -8.36 -8.08
C LEU A 378 11.83 -9.59 -8.56
N SER A 379 12.70 -9.34 -9.53
CA SER A 379 13.63 -10.30 -10.09
C SER A 379 15.04 -10.17 -9.48
N GLY A 380 15.92 -11.10 -9.83
CA GLY A 380 17.33 -11.05 -9.44
C GLY A 380 17.59 -11.14 -7.93
N SER A 381 18.87 -11.01 -7.58
CA SER A 381 19.32 -10.87 -6.19
C SER A 381 19.39 -9.39 -5.80
N MET A 382 18.90 -9.07 -4.61
CA MET A 382 19.05 -7.74 -4.02
C MET A 382 19.93 -7.86 -2.78
N ARG A 383 21.10 -7.21 -2.80
CA ARG A 383 22.00 -7.18 -1.64
C ARG A 383 21.64 -6.01 -0.74
N VAL A 384 21.38 -6.30 0.53
CA VAL A 384 20.98 -5.33 1.55
C VAL A 384 21.76 -5.56 2.83
N THR A 385 21.80 -4.57 3.71
CA THR A 385 22.26 -4.79 5.09
C THR A 385 21.19 -5.51 5.92
N VAL A 386 21.56 -6.04 7.09
CA VAL A 386 20.58 -6.58 8.05
C VAL A 386 19.62 -5.47 8.51
N ASP A 387 20.10 -4.23 8.67
CA ASP A 387 19.26 -3.07 9.02
C ASP A 387 18.23 -2.75 7.92
N ASP A 388 18.66 -2.71 6.66
CA ASP A 388 17.77 -2.52 5.51
C ASP A 388 16.69 -3.63 5.44
N ALA A 389 17.08 -4.89 5.71
CA ALA A 389 16.15 -6.01 5.73
C ALA A 389 15.10 -5.86 6.85
N MET A 390 15.46 -5.27 7.99
CA MET A 390 14.53 -4.93 9.06
C MET A 390 13.58 -3.79 8.65
N HIS A 391 14.07 -2.76 7.96
CA HIS A 391 13.23 -1.73 7.36
C HIS A 391 12.23 -2.31 6.34
N LEU A 392 12.63 -3.30 5.54
CA LEU A 392 11.72 -3.99 4.61
C LEU A 392 10.65 -4.81 5.35
N MET A 393 11.07 -5.59 6.34
CA MET A 393 10.21 -6.45 7.16
C MET A 393 9.16 -5.64 7.92
N ILE A 394 9.58 -4.61 8.66
CA ILE A 394 8.69 -3.76 9.46
C ILE A 394 7.91 -2.82 8.53
N GLY A 395 8.60 -2.17 7.61
CA GLY A 395 8.06 -1.08 6.79
C GLY A 395 7.02 -1.53 5.78
N SER A 396 7.20 -2.72 5.19
CA SER A 396 6.30 -3.24 4.14
C SER A 396 5.73 -4.64 4.41
N GLY A 397 6.07 -5.26 5.55
CA GLY A 397 5.68 -6.64 5.83
C GLY A 397 6.38 -7.63 4.90
N ASP A 398 7.65 -7.38 4.55
CA ASP A 398 8.32 -8.12 3.50
C ASP A 398 8.74 -9.53 3.91
N GLY A 399 8.05 -10.53 3.37
CA GLY A 399 8.33 -11.93 3.65
C GLY A 399 9.67 -12.40 3.06
N ALA A 400 10.09 -11.85 1.91
CA ALA A 400 11.35 -12.28 1.29
C ALA A 400 12.55 -11.76 2.09
N ALA A 401 12.50 -10.52 2.57
CA ALA A 401 13.48 -9.98 3.51
C ALA A 401 13.51 -10.78 4.82
N THR A 402 12.33 -11.16 5.32
CA THR A 402 12.21 -11.98 6.55
C THR A 402 12.85 -13.36 6.38
N MET A 403 12.56 -14.07 5.29
CA MET A 403 13.20 -15.35 5.01
C MET A 403 14.72 -15.23 4.90
N ALA A 404 15.21 -14.15 4.28
CA ALA A 404 16.64 -13.90 4.15
C ALA A 404 17.32 -13.59 5.51
N LEU A 405 16.64 -12.87 6.41
CA LEU A 405 17.09 -12.66 7.79
C LEU A 405 17.18 -13.98 8.57
N LEU A 406 16.14 -14.81 8.48
CA LEU A 406 16.11 -16.12 9.15
C LEU A 406 17.22 -17.06 8.65
N GLU A 407 17.45 -17.11 7.33
CA GLU A 407 18.56 -17.85 6.74
C GLU A 407 19.92 -17.31 7.23
N TYR A 408 20.07 -15.98 7.25
CA TYR A 408 21.28 -15.31 7.70
C TYR A 408 21.67 -15.67 9.14
N PHE A 409 20.73 -15.62 10.09
CA PHE A 409 21.00 -15.95 11.49
C PHE A 409 21.29 -17.45 11.68
N THR A 410 20.52 -18.30 11.00
CA THR A 410 20.72 -19.76 11.01
C THR A 410 22.11 -20.12 10.51
N ALA A 411 22.56 -19.54 9.40
CA ALA A 411 23.87 -19.79 8.81
C ALA A 411 25.04 -19.37 9.73
N ARG A 412 24.81 -18.42 10.65
CA ARG A 412 25.79 -17.98 11.66
C ARG A 412 25.70 -18.76 12.98
N GLY A 413 24.80 -19.74 13.08
CA GLY A 413 24.57 -20.49 14.31
C GLY A 413 23.95 -19.66 15.42
N ILE A 414 23.25 -18.57 15.08
CA ILE A 414 22.54 -17.71 16.02
C ILE A 414 21.11 -18.27 16.17
N ASP A 415 20.80 -18.83 17.33
CA ASP A 415 19.46 -19.31 17.66
C ASP A 415 18.53 -18.14 18.01
N ILE A 416 17.95 -17.54 16.97
CA ILE A 416 17.11 -16.34 17.14
C ILE A 416 15.86 -16.63 17.98
N VAL A 417 15.34 -17.86 17.97
CA VAL A 417 14.19 -18.25 18.79
C VAL A 417 14.55 -18.25 20.26
N GLU A 418 15.72 -18.78 20.62
CA GLU A 418 16.20 -18.77 22.00
C GLU A 418 16.48 -17.34 22.50
N HIS A 419 17.05 -16.48 21.65
CA HIS A 419 17.17 -15.05 21.97
C HIS A 419 15.81 -14.39 22.18
N GLY A 420 14.83 -14.68 21.32
CA GLY A 420 13.46 -14.19 21.48
C GLY A 420 12.81 -14.67 22.77
N ARG A 421 12.95 -15.96 23.11
CA ARG A 421 12.43 -16.52 24.38
C ARG A 421 13.04 -15.85 25.59
N ARG A 422 14.33 -15.51 25.55
CA ARG A 422 14.99 -14.73 26.60
C ARG A 422 14.44 -13.31 26.70
N TYR A 423 14.22 -12.63 25.57
CA TYR A 423 13.61 -11.30 25.53
C TYR A 423 12.23 -11.27 26.21
N VAL A 424 11.36 -12.23 25.87
CA VAL A 424 9.98 -12.29 26.39
C VAL A 424 9.88 -12.94 27.78
N ALA A 425 10.96 -13.45 28.37
CA ALA A 425 10.94 -14.16 29.65
C ALA A 425 10.45 -13.32 30.84
N SER A 426 10.47 -11.99 30.72
CA SER A 426 9.97 -11.04 31.72
C SER A 426 8.50 -10.63 31.51
N LEU A 427 7.86 -11.11 30.44
CA LEU A 427 6.46 -10.86 30.12
C LEU A 427 5.59 -12.00 30.70
N ASN A 428 4.34 -11.71 31.06
CA ASN A 428 3.55 -12.66 31.85
C ASN A 428 2.92 -13.77 31.00
N SER A 429 2.49 -13.42 29.78
CA SER A 429 1.60 -14.24 28.93
C SER A 429 2.07 -14.29 27.48
N THR A 430 3.32 -13.92 27.22
CA THR A 430 3.92 -13.92 25.88
C THR A 430 4.81 -15.15 25.70
N THR A 431 4.64 -15.85 24.58
CA THR A 431 5.43 -17.04 24.24
C THR A 431 5.82 -17.02 22.78
N ILE A 432 7.12 -17.18 22.50
CA ILE A 432 7.64 -17.42 21.15
C ILE A 432 7.78 -18.92 20.94
N THR A 433 7.01 -19.45 20.00
CA THR A 433 6.98 -20.88 19.67
C THR A 433 8.01 -21.24 18.61
N GLY A 434 8.32 -20.33 17.70
CA GLY A 434 9.31 -20.55 16.64
C GLY A 434 9.39 -19.37 15.66
N VAL A 435 9.80 -19.66 14.44
CA VAL A 435 9.84 -18.73 13.30
C VAL A 435 8.91 -19.18 12.18
N GLU A 436 8.69 -18.33 11.21
CA GLU A 436 7.93 -18.67 10.00
C GLU A 436 8.72 -19.63 9.09
N GLU A 437 8.07 -20.69 8.58
CA GLU A 437 8.64 -21.55 7.52
C GLU A 437 8.45 -20.94 6.12
N ARG A 438 7.31 -20.26 5.94
CA ARG A 438 7.02 -19.34 4.83
C ARG A 438 6.49 -18.06 5.46
N SER A 439 6.96 -16.92 4.97
CA SER A 439 6.83 -15.67 5.71
C SER A 439 5.75 -14.73 5.18
N SER A 440 4.91 -14.26 6.09
CA SER A 440 4.03 -13.10 5.95
C SER A 440 4.66 -11.82 6.52
N GLY A 441 5.98 -11.83 6.70
CA GLY A 441 6.75 -10.73 7.27
C GLY A 441 6.63 -10.61 8.79
N GLU A 442 6.37 -11.70 9.53
CA GLU A 442 6.31 -11.70 11.00
C GLU A 442 7.63 -12.10 11.66
N GLY A 443 8.40 -13.00 11.06
CA GLY A 443 9.64 -13.52 11.63
C GLY A 443 9.37 -14.51 12.75
N PHE A 444 8.80 -14.06 13.88
CA PHE A 444 8.40 -14.95 14.99
C PHE A 444 6.94 -15.40 14.90
N THR A 445 6.71 -16.63 15.37
CA THR A 445 5.39 -17.17 15.65
C THR A 445 5.21 -17.35 17.16
N GLY A 446 4.00 -17.15 17.65
CA GLY A 446 3.74 -17.20 19.08
C GLY A 446 2.40 -16.60 19.50
N THR A 447 2.27 -16.39 20.80
CA THR A 447 1.08 -15.81 21.43
C THR A 447 1.47 -14.68 22.38
N THR A 448 0.56 -13.71 22.56
CA THR A 448 0.73 -12.56 23.46
C THR A 448 -0.63 -12.11 23.99
N THR A 449 -0.61 -11.10 24.85
CA THR A 449 -1.79 -10.34 25.27
C THR A 449 -1.61 -8.85 24.94
N ALA A 450 -2.68 -8.05 25.08
CA ALA A 450 -2.60 -6.61 24.89
C ALA A 450 -1.77 -5.95 26.02
N ALA A 451 -1.83 -6.46 27.25
CA ALA A 451 -1.05 -5.96 28.38
C ALA A 451 0.47 -6.15 28.18
N ASP A 452 0.89 -7.31 27.71
CA ASP A 452 2.31 -7.57 27.43
C ASP A 452 2.81 -6.74 26.25
N LEU A 453 1.99 -6.54 25.21
CA LEU A 453 2.32 -5.64 24.11
C LEU A 453 2.52 -4.20 24.60
N LEU A 454 1.67 -3.66 25.49
CA LEU A 454 1.90 -2.35 26.09
C LEU A 454 3.22 -2.29 26.86
N THR A 455 3.59 -3.36 27.56
CA THR A 455 4.88 -3.43 28.26
C THR A 455 6.05 -3.36 27.27
N VAL A 456 5.95 -4.04 26.12
CA VAL A 456 6.94 -3.94 25.05
C VAL A 456 6.99 -2.52 24.46
N LEU A 457 5.83 -1.91 24.18
CA LEU A 457 5.78 -0.54 23.64
C LEU A 457 6.40 0.48 24.60
N ARG A 458 6.20 0.34 25.91
CA ARG A 458 6.89 1.20 26.89
C ARG A 458 8.41 1.09 26.79
N ARG A 459 8.95 -0.12 26.65
CA ARG A 459 10.40 -0.32 26.46
C ARG A 459 10.88 0.37 25.18
N VAL A 460 10.12 0.27 24.09
CA VAL A 460 10.43 0.94 22.82
C VAL A 460 10.38 2.47 22.96
N ILE A 461 9.39 2.98 23.70
CA ILE A 461 9.26 4.41 24.01
C ILE A 461 10.44 4.92 24.86
N GLU A 462 10.84 4.16 25.87
CA GLU A 462 11.92 4.52 26.81
C GLU A 462 13.32 4.45 26.18
N ASP A 463 13.56 3.45 25.31
CA ASP A 463 14.84 3.26 24.63
C ASP A 463 15.08 4.31 23.53
N ASP A 464 14.01 4.69 22.81
CA ASP A 464 14.06 5.62 21.67
C ASP A 464 15.08 5.23 20.58
N GLY A 465 15.36 3.92 20.45
CA GLY A 465 16.40 3.36 19.59
C GLY A 465 15.90 2.78 18.27
N ARG A 466 16.63 1.77 17.76
CA ARG A 466 16.45 1.20 16.41
C ARG A 466 15.04 0.67 16.15
N VAL A 467 14.39 0.07 17.15
CA VAL A 467 13.03 -0.47 16.99
C VAL A 467 12.07 0.64 16.58
N LYS A 468 12.14 1.79 17.24
CA LYS A 468 11.32 2.94 16.91
C LYS A 468 11.67 3.50 15.54
N GLN A 469 12.96 3.54 15.16
CA GLN A 469 13.37 3.90 13.79
C GLN A 469 12.79 2.95 12.73
N TRP A 470 12.81 1.63 12.94
CA TRP A 470 12.19 0.69 12.00
C TRP A 470 10.67 0.87 11.94
N MET A 471 9.99 1.07 13.09
CA MET A 471 8.55 1.34 13.11
C MET A 471 8.16 2.65 12.39
N SER A 472 9.08 3.61 12.27
CA SER A 472 8.85 4.86 11.53
C SER A 472 8.86 4.66 10.01
N SER A 473 9.39 3.52 9.54
CA SER A 473 9.49 3.19 8.12
C SER A 473 8.25 2.49 7.56
N VAL A 474 7.18 2.36 8.36
CA VAL A 474 5.91 1.79 7.88
C VAL A 474 5.35 2.62 6.75
N PHE A 475 5.49 2.06 5.55
CA PHE A 475 4.85 2.57 4.36
C PHE A 475 3.35 2.44 4.54
N GLU A 476 2.57 3.52 4.36
CA GLU A 476 1.08 3.52 4.33
C GLU A 476 0.43 2.73 5.50
N PRO A 477 0.52 3.24 6.73
CA PRO A 477 0.20 2.46 7.92
C PRO A 477 -1.27 2.00 7.99
N ASP A 478 -1.45 0.69 8.07
CA ASP A 478 -2.76 0.05 8.28
C ASP A 478 -3.05 -0.17 9.77
N GLY A 479 -4.30 -0.49 10.11
CA GLY A 479 -4.72 -0.78 11.48
C GLY A 479 -4.94 0.45 12.34
N LEU A 480 -4.37 0.49 13.56
CA LEU A 480 -4.64 1.57 14.52
C LEU A 480 -4.26 2.95 13.96
N ALA A 481 -3.23 3.02 13.13
CA ALA A 481 -2.73 4.26 12.56
C ALA A 481 -3.51 4.74 11.32
N ASN A 482 -4.36 3.90 10.71
CA ASN A 482 -4.95 4.18 9.39
C ASN A 482 -5.89 5.40 9.38
N ALA A 483 -6.42 5.78 10.54
CA ALA A 483 -7.33 6.91 10.71
C ALA A 483 -6.70 8.15 11.37
N LEU A 484 -5.39 8.16 11.64
CA LEU A 484 -4.74 9.34 12.22
C LEU A 484 -4.81 10.53 11.25
N PRO A 485 -5.03 11.76 11.75
CA PRO A 485 -5.12 12.93 10.90
C PRO A 485 -3.75 13.29 10.32
N GLY A 486 -3.75 13.89 9.13
CA GLY A 486 -2.52 14.24 8.42
C GLY A 486 -2.36 13.49 7.11
N TYR A 487 -2.24 14.25 6.04
CA TYR A 487 -1.94 13.71 4.73
C TYR A 487 -0.45 13.83 4.41
N GLY A 488 0.10 12.86 3.68
CA GLY A 488 1.48 12.93 3.21
C GLY A 488 2.46 12.68 4.36
N PRO A 489 3.68 13.25 4.37
CA PRO A 489 4.62 13.02 5.46
C PRO A 489 3.99 13.35 6.81
N HIS A 490 3.65 12.29 7.54
CA HIS A 490 3.38 12.20 8.97
C HIS A 490 3.19 13.55 9.67
N THR A 491 2.08 14.26 9.46
CA THR A 491 1.82 15.48 10.26
C THR A 491 1.51 15.12 11.71
N VAL A 492 1.07 13.88 11.96
CA VAL A 492 1.09 13.24 13.26
C VAL A 492 2.24 12.25 13.28
N GLU A 493 3.24 12.55 14.09
CA GLU A 493 4.36 11.66 14.37
C GLU A 493 3.84 10.42 15.12
N HIS A 494 4.09 9.24 14.55
CA HIS A 494 3.60 7.98 15.09
C HIS A 494 4.48 6.80 14.66
N TRP A 495 4.39 5.70 15.41
CA TRP A 495 5.09 4.45 15.13
C TRP A 495 4.11 3.30 15.26
N THR A 496 4.02 2.45 14.25
CA THR A 496 2.98 1.41 14.21
C THR A 496 3.55 0.11 13.68
N VAL A 497 2.89 -0.99 14.04
CA VAL A 497 3.07 -2.30 13.42
C VAL A 497 1.68 -2.93 13.26
N SER A 498 1.44 -3.53 12.10
CA SER A 498 0.25 -4.32 11.81
C SER A 498 0.59 -5.44 10.83
N GLY A 499 -0.31 -6.43 10.66
CA GLY A 499 -0.01 -7.63 9.86
C GLY A 499 -1.09 -8.12 8.90
N TRP A 500 -2.07 -7.29 8.54
CA TRP A 500 -3.11 -7.67 7.55
C TRP A 500 -3.30 -6.68 6.43
N GLY A 501 -2.78 -5.46 6.59
CA GLY A 501 -2.70 -4.54 5.48
C GLY A 501 -2.00 -5.28 4.35
N ARG A 502 -2.65 -5.39 3.19
CA ARG A 502 -2.01 -5.80 1.91
C ARG A 502 -1.99 -7.29 1.57
N VAL A 503 -2.69 -8.15 2.31
CA VAL A 503 -2.80 -9.58 1.95
C VAL A 503 -4.06 -9.81 1.11
N ARG A 504 -3.91 -10.23 -0.15
CA ARG A 504 -5.03 -10.60 -1.04
C ARG A 504 -5.73 -11.89 -0.60
N ASP A 505 -4.95 -12.86 -0.12
CA ASP A 505 -5.43 -14.15 0.36
C ASP A 505 -5.18 -14.30 1.86
N TYR A 506 -6.03 -13.70 2.70
CA TYR A 506 -5.90 -13.90 4.13
C TYR A 506 -6.38 -15.30 4.52
N HIS A 507 -5.60 -15.99 5.36
CA HIS A 507 -6.09 -17.20 6.01
C HIS A 507 -7.30 -16.83 6.89
N LYS A 508 -8.50 -17.26 6.49
CA LYS A 508 -9.80 -17.00 7.16
C LYS A 508 -9.87 -17.45 8.64
N TYR A 509 -8.77 -17.96 9.19
CA TYR A 509 -8.65 -18.59 10.51
C TYR A 509 -7.60 -17.91 11.42
N GLN A 510 -7.19 -16.67 11.13
CA GLN A 510 -6.31 -15.90 12.03
C GLN A 510 -6.92 -14.55 12.41
N GLY A 511 -6.70 -14.10 13.65
CA GLY A 511 -7.07 -12.75 14.08
C GLY A 511 -6.15 -11.69 13.45
N ARG A 512 -6.28 -10.43 13.90
CA ARG A 512 -5.50 -9.29 13.39
C ARG A 512 -5.03 -8.44 14.56
N THR A 513 -3.72 -8.24 14.73
CA THR A 513 -3.15 -7.44 15.84
C THR A 513 -2.36 -6.20 15.36
N SER A 514 -2.71 -5.00 15.84
CA SER A 514 -1.94 -3.77 15.58
C SER A 514 -1.49 -3.15 16.88
N VAL A 515 -0.32 -2.55 16.83
CA VAL A 515 0.19 -1.65 17.87
C VAL A 515 0.45 -0.27 17.29
N LEU A 516 0.40 0.74 18.15
CA LEU A 516 0.60 2.13 17.80
C LEU A 516 1.22 2.88 18.97
N ILE A 517 2.22 3.70 18.68
CA ILE A 517 2.78 4.73 19.56
C ILE A 517 2.46 6.08 18.92
N ILE A 518 1.92 7.00 19.70
CA ILE A 518 1.60 8.36 19.25
C ILE A 518 2.22 9.34 20.23
N ASP A 519 2.86 10.39 19.71
CA ASP A 519 3.32 11.50 20.53
C ASP A 519 2.17 12.43 20.93
N ARG A 520 2.13 12.77 22.22
CA ARG A 520 1.16 13.69 22.80
C ARG A 520 1.83 14.75 23.65
N PRO A 521 1.16 15.89 23.96
CA PRO A 521 1.74 16.96 24.78
C PRO A 521 2.24 16.51 26.16
N ARG A 522 1.70 15.42 26.72
CA ARG A 522 2.11 14.85 28.02
C ARG A 522 3.12 13.70 27.91
N GLY A 523 3.61 13.43 26.72
CA GLY A 523 4.51 12.32 26.39
C GLY A 523 3.87 11.29 25.46
N PRO A 524 4.69 10.39 24.88
CA PRO A 524 4.23 9.29 24.03
C PRO A 524 3.28 8.34 24.76
N VAL A 525 2.33 7.77 24.01
CA VAL A 525 1.34 6.82 24.51
C VAL A 525 1.34 5.56 23.65
N GLY A 526 1.43 4.39 24.29
CA GLY A 526 1.30 3.08 23.64
C GLY A 526 -0.16 2.57 23.55
N LEU A 527 -0.48 1.93 22.43
CA LEU A 527 -1.73 1.26 22.14
C LEU A 527 -1.49 -0.13 21.55
N ALA A 528 -2.27 -1.11 22.00
CA ALA A 528 -2.30 -2.44 21.42
C ALA A 528 -3.75 -2.90 21.24
N ALA A 529 -4.06 -3.48 20.08
CA ALA A 529 -5.39 -4.00 19.80
C ALA A 529 -5.35 -5.26 18.94
N HIS A 530 -6.25 -6.20 19.23
CA HIS A 530 -6.45 -7.44 18.50
C HIS A 530 -7.93 -7.59 18.12
N ALA A 531 -8.17 -7.94 16.86
CA ALA A 531 -9.45 -8.34 16.34
C ALA A 531 -9.47 -9.87 16.20
N PRO A 532 -10.33 -10.58 16.93
CA PRO A 532 -10.51 -12.02 16.78
C PRO A 532 -10.88 -12.43 15.34
N ILE A 533 -10.78 -13.73 15.09
CA ILE A 533 -11.21 -14.32 13.81
C ILE A 533 -12.69 -14.02 13.58
N GLY A 534 -13.02 -13.58 12.36
CA GLY A 534 -14.40 -13.30 11.96
C GLY A 534 -14.91 -11.91 12.35
N THR A 535 -14.12 -11.09 13.04
CA THR A 535 -14.48 -9.69 13.29
C THR A 535 -14.67 -8.95 11.96
N GLN A 536 -15.85 -8.35 11.78
CA GLN A 536 -16.17 -7.48 10.65
C GLN A 536 -15.63 -6.06 10.87
N ASP A 537 -15.40 -5.34 9.77
CA ASP A 537 -14.99 -3.92 9.76
C ASP A 537 -13.74 -3.58 10.56
N VAL A 538 -12.76 -4.50 10.60
CA VAL A 538 -11.56 -4.36 11.43
C VAL A 538 -10.78 -3.08 11.16
N SER A 539 -10.62 -2.68 9.90
CA SER A 539 -9.90 -1.44 9.55
C SER A 539 -10.58 -0.20 10.12
N VAL A 540 -11.91 -0.15 10.09
CA VAL A 540 -12.69 0.96 10.66
C VAL A 540 -12.57 0.94 12.18
N LYS A 541 -12.78 -0.22 12.82
CA LYS A 541 -12.70 -0.35 14.28
C LYS A 541 -11.33 0.03 14.83
N PHE A 542 -10.24 -0.43 14.21
CA PHE A 542 -8.89 -0.05 14.62
C PHE A 542 -8.58 1.42 14.34
N GLY A 543 -8.93 1.92 13.17
CA GLY A 543 -8.76 3.34 12.85
C GLY A 543 -9.46 4.22 13.90
N SER A 544 -10.73 3.96 14.19
CA SER A 544 -11.48 4.71 15.20
C SER A 544 -10.83 4.64 16.58
N LEU A 545 -10.28 3.50 16.99
CA LEU A 545 -9.56 3.35 18.26
C LEU A 545 -8.28 4.20 18.31
N GLY A 546 -7.47 4.16 17.24
CA GLY A 546 -6.25 4.98 17.17
C GLY A 546 -6.56 6.49 17.15
N LEU A 547 -7.56 6.91 16.36
CA LEU A 547 -8.00 8.30 16.31
C LEU A 547 -8.53 8.78 17.66
N ALA A 548 -9.37 7.98 18.32
CA ALA A 548 -9.90 8.33 19.63
C ALA A 548 -8.78 8.53 20.67
N ALA A 549 -7.72 7.71 20.60
CA ALA A 549 -6.58 7.83 21.49
C ALA A 549 -5.69 9.05 21.19
N TYR A 550 -5.58 9.44 19.92
CA TYR A 550 -4.97 10.69 19.48
C TYR A 550 -5.74 11.91 20.00
N LEU A 551 -7.07 11.94 19.82
CA LEU A 551 -7.93 13.07 20.21
C LEU A 551 -8.10 13.23 21.73
N ARG A 552 -7.84 12.18 22.52
CA ARG A 552 -8.23 12.13 23.94
C ARG A 552 -7.62 13.24 24.82
N GLU A 553 -6.61 13.97 24.37
CA GLU A 553 -6.09 15.19 25.03
C GLU A 553 -5.44 16.20 24.04
N SER A 554 -6.00 16.36 22.83
CA SER A 554 -5.68 17.51 21.95
C SER A 554 -6.44 18.76 22.36
#